data_AF-A0A0S6X510-F1
#
_entry.id   AF-A0A0S6X510-F1
#
_cell.length_a   1.000
_cell.length_b   1.000
_cell.length_c   1.000
_cell.angle_alpha   90.00
_cell.angle_beta   90.00
_cell.angle_gamma   90.00
#
_symmetry.space_group_name_H-M   'P 1'
#
loop_
_entity.id
_entity.type
_entity.pdbx_description
1 polymer ?
#
loop_
_entity_poly.entity_id
_entity_poly.type
_entity_poly.pdbx_seq_one_letter_code
_entity_poly.pdbx_strand_id
1 'polypeptide(L)'
;MNAVTIIAAPTGALTDWVEKGRSLVAQRLDVDWAIADWMAEGKEAGHLSQAKFDFLSDNLGLAPKRLKDALKAATNFPPALRDTRLSVEHHAAVASLPKDEALPLLKRASSEHLQVQDLREAVTQRRYETGALFDDEDTDTTLCTLIVRAWNRATPDARESFMELAKTVKFGIIDEDEVQDGEE
;
A
#
# COMPACT_ATOMS: atom_id res chain seq x y z
N MET A 1 -8.36 27.71 -8.13
CA MET A 1 -8.90 28.23 -6.86
C MET A 1 -9.36 27.02 -6.04
N ASN A 2 -8.56 26.56 -5.09
CA ASN A 2 -8.98 25.48 -4.19
C ASN A 2 -9.87 26.10 -3.12
N ALA A 3 -11.16 25.73 -3.13
CA ALA A 3 -12.08 26.11 -2.07
C ALA A 3 -11.68 25.36 -0.79
N VAL A 4 -10.81 25.98 0.02
CA VAL A 4 -10.52 25.50 1.37
C VAL A 4 -11.78 25.73 2.19
N THR A 5 -12.59 24.68 2.35
CA THR A 5 -13.74 24.72 3.24
C THR A 5 -13.22 24.81 4.67
N ILE A 6 -13.26 26.01 5.26
CA ILE A 6 -12.89 26.21 6.66
C ILE A 6 -13.94 25.51 7.52
N ILE A 7 -13.55 24.43 8.19
CA ILE A 7 -14.40 23.74 9.15
C ILE A 7 -14.48 24.63 10.40
N ALA A 8 -15.62 25.29 10.60
CA ALA A 8 -15.90 26.06 11.82
C ALA A 8 -15.73 25.17 13.07
N ALA A 9 -15.20 25.75 14.15
CA ALA A 9 -15.00 25.08 15.43
C ALA A 9 -16.32 24.46 15.94
N PRO A 10 -16.30 23.23 16.51
CA PRO A 10 -17.51 22.59 16.97
C PRO A 10 -18.12 23.35 18.15
N THR A 11 -19.31 23.89 17.94
CA THR A 11 -20.20 24.39 19.00
C THR A 11 -21.28 23.36 19.38
N GLY A 12 -21.29 22.20 18.73
CA GLY A 12 -22.26 21.11 18.91
C GLY A 12 -21.81 20.02 19.89
N ALA A 13 -22.71 19.06 20.15
CA ALA A 13 -22.42 17.93 21.01
C ALA A 13 -21.31 17.04 20.41
N LEU A 14 -20.57 16.30 21.25
CA LEU A 14 -19.50 15.40 20.81
C LEU A 14 -19.96 14.46 19.68
N THR A 15 -21.20 13.99 19.75
CA THR A 15 -21.82 13.13 18.73
C THR A 15 -21.86 13.80 17.36
N ASP A 16 -22.31 15.06 17.26
CA ASP A 16 -22.40 15.80 16.00
C ASP A 16 -21.02 16.01 15.38
N TRP A 17 -20.00 16.26 16.21
CA TRP A 17 -18.63 16.41 15.75
C TRP A 17 -18.06 15.09 15.21
N VAL A 18 -18.34 13.96 15.87
CA VAL A 18 -17.94 12.62 15.41
C VAL A 18 -18.65 12.25 14.11
N GLU A 19 -19.95 12.51 13.99
CA GLU A 19 -20.72 12.26 12.76
C GLU A 19 -20.18 13.06 11.58
N LYS A 20 -19.85 14.34 11.80
CA LYS A 20 -19.18 15.17 10.79
C LYS A 20 -17.82 14.59 10.38
N GLY A 21 -17.05 14.08 11.34
CA GLY A 21 -15.79 13.37 11.06
C GLY A 21 -16.02 12.16 10.15
N ARG A 22 -17.04 11.34 10.44
CA ARG A 22 -17.40 10.16 9.62
C ARG A 22 -17.83 10.56 8.21
N SER A 23 -18.61 11.63 8.06
CA SER A 23 -19.03 12.11 6.73
C SER A 23 -17.86 12.58 5.88
N LEU A 24 -16.87 13.24 6.50
CA LEU A 24 -15.66 13.69 5.79
C LEU A 24 -14.82 12.50 5.31
N VAL A 25 -14.70 11.45 6.13
CA VAL A 25 -14.01 10.22 5.72
C VAL A 25 -14.76 9.53 4.57
N ALA A 26 -16.09 9.43 4.64
CA ALA A 26 -16.88 8.84 3.56
C ALA A 26 -16.70 9.61 2.24
N GLN A 27 -16.79 10.94 2.27
CA GLN A 27 -16.55 11.79 1.10
C GLN A 27 -15.15 11.59 0.51
N ARG A 28 -14.13 11.48 1.37
CA ARG A 28 -12.77 11.18 0.89
C ARG A 28 -12.71 9.83 0.19
N LEU A 29 -13.31 8.78 0.76
CA LEU A 29 -13.33 7.45 0.15
C LEU A 29 -14.03 7.46 -1.21
N ASP A 30 -15.15 8.18 -1.33
CA ASP A 30 -15.88 8.34 -2.59
C ASP A 30 -15.02 9.04 -3.65
N VAL A 31 -14.31 10.11 -3.27
CA VAL A 31 -13.37 10.82 -4.17
C VAL A 31 -12.20 9.93 -4.57
N ASP A 32 -11.61 9.19 -3.63
CA ASP A 32 -10.50 8.27 -3.92
C ASP A 32 -10.96 7.19 -4.93
N TRP A 33 -12.18 6.67 -4.80
CA TRP A 33 -12.75 5.73 -5.77
C TRP A 33 -13.10 6.37 -7.11
N ALA A 34 -13.63 7.60 -7.13
CA ALA A 34 -13.89 8.32 -8.38
C ALA A 34 -12.61 8.56 -9.18
N ILE A 35 -11.50 8.88 -8.49
CA ILE A 35 -10.17 8.99 -9.13
C ILE A 35 -9.74 7.62 -9.69
N ALA A 36 -9.93 6.54 -8.93
CA ALA A 36 -9.58 5.19 -9.38
C ALA A 36 -10.36 4.77 -10.65
N ASP A 37 -11.66 5.07 -10.69
CA ASP A 37 -12.52 4.79 -11.84
C ASP A 37 -12.15 5.64 -13.06
N TRP A 38 -11.91 6.94 -12.85
CA TRP A 38 -11.43 7.84 -13.90
C TRP A 38 -10.08 7.38 -14.48
N MET A 39 -9.18 6.85 -13.64
CA MET A 39 -7.93 6.25 -14.10
C MET A 39 -8.19 5.01 -14.96
N ALA A 40 -9.13 4.13 -14.56
CA ALA A 40 -9.49 2.95 -15.35
C ALA A 40 -10.07 3.33 -16.71
N GLU A 41 -10.97 4.30 -16.76
CA GLU A 41 -11.52 4.88 -18.00
C GLU A 41 -10.39 5.45 -18.89
N GLY A 42 -9.47 6.21 -18.29
CA GLY A 42 -8.31 6.75 -18.99
C GLY A 42 -7.40 5.66 -19.56
N LYS A 43 -7.26 4.51 -18.87
CA LYS A 43 -6.51 3.36 -19.39
C LYS A 43 -7.18 2.79 -20.63
N GLU A 44 -8.48 2.53 -20.56
CA GLU A 44 -9.28 1.95 -21.65
C GLU A 44 -9.29 2.86 -22.88
N ALA A 45 -9.31 4.17 -22.68
CA ALA A 45 -9.23 5.16 -23.75
C ALA A 45 -7.79 5.38 -24.31
N GLY A 46 -6.78 4.68 -23.79
CA GLY A 46 -5.38 4.84 -24.24
C GLY A 46 -4.70 6.13 -23.75
N HIS A 47 -5.28 6.78 -22.73
CA HIS A 47 -4.73 7.99 -22.11
C HIS A 47 -3.65 7.71 -21.06
N LEU A 48 -3.36 6.44 -20.74
CA LEU A 48 -2.33 6.08 -19.74
C LEU A 48 -1.17 5.31 -20.38
N SER A 49 -0.06 6.00 -20.60
CA SER A 49 1.28 5.41 -20.83
C SER A 49 2.18 5.74 -19.64
N GLN A 50 3.34 5.09 -19.52
CA GLN A 50 4.27 5.33 -18.39
C GLN A 50 4.62 6.83 -18.24
N ALA A 51 4.99 7.51 -19.33
CA ALA A 51 5.26 8.95 -19.31
C ALA A 51 4.05 9.82 -18.89
N LYS A 52 2.82 9.31 -19.08
CA LYS A 52 1.60 10.01 -18.67
C LYS A 52 1.30 9.80 -17.18
N PHE A 53 1.80 8.74 -16.53
CA PHE A 53 1.67 8.61 -15.08
C PHE A 53 2.46 9.69 -14.33
N ASP A 54 3.68 9.96 -14.75
CA ASP A 54 4.51 11.01 -14.14
C ASP A 54 3.88 12.38 -14.36
N PHE A 55 3.41 12.65 -15.58
CA PHE A 55 2.65 13.86 -15.88
C PHE A 55 1.40 14.03 -15.00
N LEU A 56 0.61 12.96 -14.81
CA LEU A 56 -0.57 13.00 -13.95
C LEU A 56 -0.22 13.20 -12.48
N SER A 57 0.86 12.56 -12.01
CA SER A 57 1.38 12.74 -10.66
C SER A 57 1.67 14.21 -10.38
N ASP A 58 2.39 14.88 -11.28
CA ASP A 58 2.76 16.29 -11.14
C ASP A 58 1.54 17.22 -11.17
N ASN A 59 0.56 16.94 -12.04
CA ASN A 59 -0.62 17.80 -12.19
C ASN A 59 -1.67 17.60 -11.09
N LEU A 60 -1.78 16.39 -10.55
CA LEU A 60 -2.77 16.05 -9.52
C LEU A 60 -2.20 16.18 -8.10
N GLY A 61 -0.87 16.28 -7.95
CA GLY A 61 -0.20 16.29 -6.66
C GLY A 61 -0.34 14.94 -5.92
N LEU A 62 -0.49 13.85 -6.66
CA LEU A 62 -0.62 12.49 -6.12
C LEU A 62 0.60 11.67 -6.51
N ALA A 63 1.19 10.96 -5.55
CA ALA A 63 2.35 10.12 -5.83
C ALA A 63 2.06 9.07 -6.93
N PRO A 64 3.01 8.76 -7.84
CA PRO A 64 2.79 7.80 -8.92
C PRO A 64 2.33 6.43 -8.42
N LYS A 65 2.87 5.96 -7.29
CA LYS A 65 2.45 4.72 -6.63
C LYS A 65 0.96 4.72 -6.29
N ARG A 66 0.43 5.83 -5.75
CA ARG A 66 -0.98 5.95 -5.39
C ARG A 66 -1.88 5.89 -6.62
N LEU A 67 -1.46 6.50 -7.74
CA LEU A 67 -2.18 6.44 -9.01
C LEU A 67 -2.21 5.02 -9.59
N LYS A 68 -1.09 4.29 -9.50
CA LYS A 68 -1.01 2.88 -9.90
C LYS A 68 -1.90 1.99 -9.04
N ASP A 69 -1.83 2.14 -7.71
CA ASP A 69 -2.66 1.39 -6.76
C ASP A 69 -4.16 1.64 -7.02
N ALA A 70 -4.53 2.89 -7.28
CA ALA A 70 -5.90 3.26 -7.63
C ALA A 70 -6.37 2.57 -8.90
N LEU A 71 -5.58 2.66 -9.98
CA LEU A 71 -5.89 1.98 -11.24
C LEU A 71 -6.00 0.45 -11.04
N LYS A 72 -5.06 -0.14 -10.31
CA LYS A 72 -5.02 -1.58 -10.02
C LYS A 72 -6.28 -2.03 -9.28
N ALA A 73 -6.70 -1.28 -8.25
CA ALA A 73 -7.91 -1.55 -7.51
C ALA A 73 -9.16 -1.45 -8.39
N ALA A 74 -9.34 -0.36 -9.14
CA ALA A 74 -10.51 -0.17 -9.98
C ALA A 74 -10.63 -1.23 -11.10
N THR A 75 -9.51 -1.60 -11.71
CA THR A 75 -9.47 -2.63 -12.78
C THR A 75 -9.88 -4.01 -12.26
N ASN A 76 -9.52 -4.36 -11.01
CA ASN A 76 -9.79 -5.68 -10.44
C ASN A 76 -11.13 -5.77 -9.71
N PHE A 77 -11.59 -4.66 -9.11
CA PHE A 77 -12.78 -4.58 -8.28
C PHE A 77 -13.78 -3.57 -8.90
N PRO A 78 -14.71 -4.01 -9.77
CA PRO A 78 -15.81 -3.16 -10.23
C PRO A 78 -16.70 -2.73 -9.07
N PRO A 79 -17.54 -1.68 -9.22
CA PRO A 79 -18.33 -1.10 -8.13
C PRO A 79 -19.12 -2.11 -7.29
N ALA A 80 -19.65 -3.16 -7.92
CA ALA A 80 -20.42 -4.21 -7.25
C ALA A 80 -19.61 -5.09 -6.27
N LEU A 81 -18.28 -5.11 -6.38
CA LEU A 81 -17.39 -5.94 -5.55
C LEU A 81 -16.64 -5.14 -4.47
N ARG A 82 -16.88 -3.83 -4.36
CA ARG A 82 -16.19 -2.95 -3.42
C ARG A 82 -16.87 -2.95 -2.06
N ASP A 83 -16.09 -2.97 -0.99
CA ASP A 83 -16.59 -2.62 0.34
C ASP A 83 -16.38 -1.12 0.57
N THR A 84 -17.48 -0.35 0.69
CA THR A 84 -17.45 1.11 0.86
C THR A 84 -16.85 1.55 2.19
N ARG A 85 -16.66 0.63 3.14
CA ARG A 85 -15.99 0.90 4.43
C ARG A 85 -14.47 0.84 4.32
N LEU A 86 -13.94 0.31 3.21
CA LEU A 86 -12.51 0.14 2.99
C LEU A 86 -11.99 1.12 1.93
N SER A 87 -10.73 1.54 2.10
CA SER A 87 -10.06 2.40 1.13
C SER A 87 -9.66 1.64 -0.15
N VAL A 88 -9.39 2.42 -1.20
CA VAL A 88 -8.80 1.94 -2.45
C VAL A 88 -7.51 1.14 -2.20
N GLU A 89 -6.69 1.57 -1.22
CA GLU A 89 -5.43 0.92 -0.85
C GLU A 89 -5.63 -0.50 -0.29
N HIS A 90 -6.72 -0.73 0.46
CA HIS A 90 -7.05 -2.09 0.93
C HIS A 90 -7.32 -3.02 -0.25
N HIS A 91 -8.05 -2.53 -1.25
CA HIS A 91 -8.36 -3.28 -2.45
C HIS A 91 -7.12 -3.48 -3.33
N ALA A 92 -6.27 -2.46 -3.46
CA ALA A 92 -5.01 -2.55 -4.19
C ALA A 92 -4.06 -3.60 -3.60
N ALA A 93 -4.01 -3.71 -2.26
CA ALA A 93 -3.16 -4.67 -1.56
C ALA A 93 -3.49 -6.13 -1.91
N VAL A 94 -4.78 -6.45 -2.08
CA VAL A 94 -5.23 -7.82 -2.40
C VAL A 94 -5.46 -8.04 -3.89
N ALA A 95 -5.29 -7.02 -4.74
CA ALA A 95 -5.61 -7.08 -6.17
C ALA A 95 -4.76 -8.08 -6.97
N SER A 96 -3.65 -8.56 -6.40
CA SER A 96 -2.82 -9.62 -7.01
C SER A 96 -3.36 -11.03 -6.75
N LEU A 97 -4.29 -11.21 -5.82
CA LEU A 97 -4.89 -12.51 -5.51
C LEU A 97 -6.10 -12.81 -6.44
N PRO A 98 -6.40 -14.10 -6.66
CA PRO A 98 -7.68 -14.53 -7.22
C PRO A 98 -8.88 -13.97 -6.43
N LYS A 99 -9.99 -13.67 -7.12
CA LYS A 99 -11.16 -12.99 -6.52
C LYS A 99 -11.80 -13.79 -5.38
N ASP A 100 -11.79 -15.11 -5.49
CA ASP A 100 -12.26 -16.04 -4.46
C ASP A 100 -11.42 -16.00 -3.18
N GLU A 101 -10.16 -15.59 -3.24
CA GLU A 101 -9.30 -15.37 -2.08
C GLU A 101 -9.31 -13.91 -1.59
N ALA A 102 -9.35 -12.95 -2.52
CA ALA A 102 -9.31 -11.53 -2.20
C ALA A 102 -10.58 -11.05 -1.47
N LEU A 103 -11.77 -11.47 -1.91
CA LEU A 103 -13.04 -11.00 -1.33
C LEU A 103 -13.24 -11.43 0.14
N PRO A 104 -12.93 -12.67 0.55
CA PRO A 104 -12.91 -13.04 1.96
C PRO A 104 -11.95 -12.21 2.81
N LEU A 105 -10.76 -11.90 2.30
CA LEU A 105 -9.78 -11.05 3.00
C LEU A 105 -10.29 -9.62 3.18
N LEU A 106 -10.90 -9.03 2.16
CA LEU A 106 -11.53 -7.70 2.27
C LEU A 106 -12.68 -7.71 3.28
N LYS A 107 -13.53 -8.73 3.23
CA LYS A 107 -14.62 -8.88 4.22
C LYS A 107 -14.07 -8.94 5.64
N ARG A 108 -13.00 -9.70 5.85
CA ARG A 108 -12.30 -9.82 7.14
C ARG A 108 -11.70 -8.48 7.58
N ALA A 109 -11.01 -7.77 6.69
CA ALA A 109 -10.45 -6.46 6.99
C ALA A 109 -11.52 -5.46 7.43
N SER A 110 -12.68 -5.50 6.77
CA SER A 110 -13.80 -4.64 7.09
C SER A 110 -14.44 -4.97 8.45
N SER A 111 -14.52 -6.25 8.83
CA SER A 111 -15.09 -6.67 10.13
C SER A 111 -14.13 -6.56 11.31
N GLU A 112 -12.84 -6.81 11.08
CA GLU A 112 -11.80 -6.82 12.12
C GLU A 112 -11.03 -5.49 12.20
N HIS A 113 -11.35 -4.52 11.33
CA HIS A 113 -10.65 -3.25 11.22
C HIS A 113 -9.14 -3.40 10.94
N LEU A 114 -8.80 -4.38 10.09
CA LEU A 114 -7.42 -4.61 9.70
C LEU A 114 -6.87 -3.42 8.91
N GLN A 115 -5.60 -3.13 9.09
CA GLN A 115 -4.88 -2.12 8.33
C GLN A 115 -4.46 -2.69 6.96
N VAL A 116 -4.10 -1.80 6.05
CA VAL A 116 -3.56 -2.18 4.72
C VAL A 116 -2.33 -3.08 4.85
N GLN A 117 -1.48 -2.85 5.86
CA GLN A 117 -0.28 -3.64 6.10
C GLN A 117 -0.61 -5.10 6.45
N ASP A 118 -1.63 -5.34 7.29
CA ASP A 118 -2.08 -6.69 7.65
C ASP A 118 -2.53 -7.47 6.41
N LEU A 119 -3.20 -6.78 5.46
CA LEU A 119 -3.60 -7.38 4.19
C LEU A 119 -2.40 -7.74 3.31
N ARG A 120 -1.38 -6.87 3.22
CA ARG A 120 -0.15 -7.15 2.47
C ARG A 120 0.60 -8.35 3.05
N GLU A 121 0.67 -8.44 4.37
CA GLU A 121 1.27 -9.59 5.05
C GLU A 121 0.50 -10.89 4.76
N ALA A 122 -0.83 -10.86 4.83
CA ALA A 122 -1.66 -12.01 4.49
C ALA A 122 -1.46 -12.47 3.03
N VAL A 123 -1.36 -11.52 2.09
CA VAL A 123 -1.07 -11.78 0.67
C VAL A 123 0.31 -12.42 0.51
N THR A 124 1.34 -11.86 1.16
CA THR A 124 2.72 -12.40 1.14
C THR A 124 2.79 -13.80 1.74
N GLN A 125 2.07 -14.05 2.83
CA GLN A 125 1.99 -15.37 3.44
C GLN A 125 1.31 -16.38 2.51
N ARG A 126 0.20 -15.98 1.87
CA ARG A 126 -0.53 -16.82 0.90
C ARG A 126 0.32 -17.20 -0.31
N ARG A 127 1.15 -16.27 -0.80
CA ARG A 127 2.14 -16.54 -1.86
C ARG A 127 3.13 -17.62 -1.46
N TYR A 128 3.66 -17.50 -0.25
CA TYR A 128 4.63 -18.47 0.27
C TYR A 128 4.04 -19.88 0.37
N GLU A 129 2.79 -19.99 0.82
CA GLU A 129 2.10 -21.27 0.96
C GLU A 129 1.76 -21.94 -0.37
N THR A 130 1.42 -21.13 -1.37
CA THR A 130 0.98 -21.63 -2.69
C THR A 130 2.13 -21.77 -3.70
N GLY A 131 3.30 -21.20 -3.40
CA GLY A 131 4.43 -21.13 -4.34
C GLY A 131 4.14 -20.26 -5.57
N ALA A 132 3.07 -19.47 -5.55
CA ALA A 132 2.67 -18.64 -6.67
C ALA A 132 3.54 -17.38 -6.74
N LEU A 133 4.19 -17.19 -7.90
CA LEU A 133 4.80 -15.93 -8.30
C LEU A 133 3.72 -15.07 -8.96
N PHE A 134 3.12 -14.16 -8.19
CA PHE A 134 2.29 -13.11 -8.78
C PHE A 134 3.18 -11.94 -9.20
N ASP A 135 2.82 -11.27 -10.29
CA ASP A 135 3.47 -10.02 -10.73
C ASP A 135 3.39 -9.01 -9.58
N ASP A 136 4.54 -8.66 -8.99
CA ASP A 136 4.58 -7.80 -7.81
C ASP A 136 5.20 -6.46 -8.14
N GLU A 137 4.42 -5.39 -7.91
CA GLU A 137 4.94 -4.01 -7.85
C GLU A 137 5.34 -3.61 -6.41
N ASP A 138 5.04 -4.43 -5.38
CA ASP A 138 5.39 -4.16 -3.96
C ASP A 138 6.59 -4.98 -3.47
N THR A 139 7.68 -4.90 -4.24
CA THR A 139 8.96 -5.56 -3.97
C THR A 139 9.46 -5.28 -2.54
N ASP A 140 9.27 -4.06 -2.04
CA ASP A 140 9.77 -3.64 -0.72
C ASP A 140 9.13 -4.44 0.41
N THR A 141 7.81 -4.66 0.38
CA THR A 141 7.12 -5.44 1.42
C THR A 141 7.55 -6.90 1.40
N THR A 142 7.73 -7.46 0.20
CA THR A 142 8.26 -8.81 0.01
C THR A 142 9.70 -8.94 0.56
N LEU A 143 10.59 -8.02 0.19
CA LEU A 143 11.98 -8.00 0.66
C LEU A 143 12.07 -7.80 2.18
N CYS A 144 11.28 -6.88 2.74
CA CYS A 144 11.21 -6.66 4.19
C CYS A 144 10.80 -7.94 4.94
N THR A 145 9.77 -8.64 4.43
CA THR A 145 9.32 -9.92 5.01
C THR A 145 10.43 -10.98 4.95
N LEU A 146 11.20 -11.02 3.85
CA LEU A 146 12.34 -11.94 3.72
C LEU A 146 13.46 -11.61 4.71
N ILE A 147 13.77 -10.32 4.92
CA ILE A 147 14.74 -9.87 5.93
C ILE A 147 14.28 -10.28 7.33
N VAL A 148 13.02 -10.03 7.70
CA VAL A 148 12.46 -10.43 9.01
C VAL A 148 12.57 -11.95 9.21
N ARG A 149 12.27 -12.73 8.17
CA ARG A 149 12.38 -14.20 8.22
C ARG A 149 13.83 -14.67 8.35
N ALA A 150 14.77 -14.07 7.63
CA ALA A 150 16.19 -14.35 7.75
C ALA A 150 16.70 -14.00 9.16
N TRP A 151 16.34 -12.81 9.64
CA TRP A 151 16.66 -12.33 10.99
C TRP A 151 16.19 -13.31 12.06
N ASN A 152 14.93 -13.75 12.01
CA ASN A 152 14.35 -14.66 12.99
C ASN A 152 15.02 -16.05 12.99
N ARG A 153 15.69 -16.46 11.91
CA ARG A 153 16.45 -17.72 11.82
C ARG A 153 17.92 -17.59 12.22
N ALA A 154 18.50 -16.40 12.15
CA ALA A 154 19.89 -16.16 12.53
C ALA A 154 20.12 -16.35 14.04
N THR A 155 21.33 -16.77 14.41
CA THR A 155 21.77 -16.82 15.82
C THR A 155 21.92 -15.40 16.39
N PRO A 156 21.90 -15.23 17.73
CA PRO A 156 22.16 -13.93 18.35
C PRO A 156 23.45 -13.27 17.85
N ASP A 157 24.57 -14.02 17.83
CA ASP A 157 25.87 -13.52 17.38
C ASP A 157 25.84 -13.03 15.92
N ALA A 158 25.20 -13.80 15.02
CA ALA A 158 25.09 -13.42 13.62
C ALA A 158 24.25 -12.14 13.42
N ARG A 159 23.21 -11.94 14.25
CA ARG A 159 22.41 -10.71 14.26
C ARG A 159 23.23 -9.51 14.72
N GLU A 160 24.03 -9.68 15.76
CA GLU A 160 24.91 -8.63 16.28
C GLU A 160 25.96 -8.23 15.24
N SER A 161 26.65 -9.20 14.64
CA SER A 161 27.64 -8.94 13.58
C SER A 161 27.00 -8.23 12.37
N PHE A 162 25.83 -8.69 11.90
CA PHE A 162 25.12 -8.03 10.82
C PHE A 162 24.74 -6.59 11.15
N MET A 163 24.29 -6.31 12.38
CA MET A 163 23.91 -4.95 12.78
C MET A 163 25.09 -3.99 12.82
N GLU A 164 26.27 -4.45 13.23
CA GLU A 164 27.48 -3.61 13.21
C GLU A 164 27.89 -3.29 11.77
N LEU A 165 27.86 -4.26 10.86
CA LEU A 165 28.08 -4.02 9.43
C LEU A 165 27.04 -3.04 8.86
N ALA A 166 25.76 -3.30 9.10
CA ALA A 166 24.66 -2.46 8.61
C ALA A 166 24.76 -1.02 9.11
N LYS A 167 25.14 -0.79 10.38
CA LYS A 167 25.37 0.56 10.91
C LYS A 167 26.58 1.23 10.25
N THR A 168 27.66 0.49 10.05
CA THR A 168 28.91 1.00 9.43
C THR A 168 28.62 1.59 8.04
N VAL A 169 27.82 0.89 7.24
CA VAL A 169 27.41 1.36 5.91
C VAL A 169 26.13 2.21 5.91
N LYS A 170 25.60 2.58 7.09
CA LYS A 170 24.34 3.35 7.25
C LYS A 170 23.15 2.75 6.50
N PHE A 171 22.98 1.43 6.59
CA PHE A 171 21.98 0.64 5.86
C PHE A 171 22.15 0.67 4.32
N GLY A 172 23.35 1.02 3.84
CA GLY A 172 23.78 0.82 2.46
C GLY A 172 24.08 -0.65 2.13
N ILE A 173 24.72 -0.87 0.98
CA ILE A 173 25.14 -2.21 0.55
C ILE A 173 26.24 -2.72 1.49
N ILE A 174 26.06 -3.92 2.03
CA ILE A 174 27.07 -4.63 2.80
C ILE A 174 27.83 -5.53 1.82
N ASP A 175 29.10 -5.23 1.62
CA ASP A 175 30.03 -6.08 0.87
C ASP A 175 30.87 -6.87 1.88
N GLU A 176 30.85 -8.20 1.82
CA GLU A 176 31.63 -9.05 2.72
C GLU A 176 33.12 -9.05 2.37
N ASP A 177 33.47 -8.63 1.14
CA ASP A 177 34.84 -8.69 0.63
C ASP A 177 35.62 -7.36 0.82
N GLU A 178 34.96 -6.21 0.94
CA GLU A 178 35.62 -4.89 1.10
C GLU A 178 35.98 -4.51 2.55
N VAL A 179 35.47 -5.23 3.56
CA VAL A 179 35.64 -4.86 4.98
C VAL A 179 37.03 -5.25 5.53
N GLN A 180 37.88 -5.94 4.75
CA GLN A 180 39.20 -6.40 5.18
C GLN A 180 40.36 -5.40 4.94
N ASP A 181 40.18 -4.34 4.14
CA ASP A 181 41.31 -3.49 3.71
C ASP A 181 41.55 -2.24 4.59
N GLY A 182 41.14 -2.29 5.86
CA GLY A 182 41.11 -1.15 6.77
C GLY A 182 42.24 -1.04 7.82
N GLU A 183 43.27 -1.90 7.78
CA GLU A 183 44.40 -1.82 8.73
C GLU A 183 45.75 -2.01 8.02
N GLU A 184 46.35 -0.91 7.56
CA GLU A 184 47.81 -0.72 7.47
C GLU A 184 48.22 0.59 8.15
#